data_AF-A0AB34BZT4-F1
#
_entry.id   AF-A0AB34BZT4-F1
#
_cell.length_a   1.000
_cell.length_b   1.000
_cell.length_c   1.000
_cell.angle_alpha   90.00
_cell.angle_beta   90.00
_cell.angle_gamma   90.00
#
_symmetry.space_group_name_H-M   'P 1'
#
loop_
_entity.id
_entity.type
_entity.pdbx_description
1 polymer ?
#
loop_
_entity_poly.entity_id
_entity_poly.type
_entity_poly.pdbx_seq_one_letter_code
_entity_poly.pdbx_strand_id
1 'polypeptide(L)'
;MRPIKSALTFINKNSIFIAIGLILPLLALNLWYFLQLAIEKKEVPRLHELAVSSFTSGSSALIGVLIAAYLAYRYNTRIENKKLEDSEVRALRKAVFCIAIKLNKIAGIYNSFLKENELNEHRWARTPAAGPIALNIVEIDFNELGFLHEEHGKALLELSVAEESYIAAVNAINERSRLVSEKLEPAQKTAQERFKATLAEGDKNQLGYSRLKEFVDADIYQIMSKATDSCYLVFHSTIKNYADIQPRILEIAKKRFPNIKFMDHQKILAELNAAAATASDPKPE
;
A
#
# COMPACT_ATOMS: atom_id res chain seq x y z
N MET A 1 3.41 -6.32 21.50
CA MET A 1 3.12 -6.21 22.94
C MET A 1 1.64 -6.49 23.19
N ARG A 2 1.27 -7.32 24.16
CA ARG A 2 0.02 -7.07 24.94
C ARG A 2 0.46 -6.14 26.09
N PRO A 3 -0.26 -5.03 26.33
CA PRO A 3 -1.55 -5.17 26.97
C PRO A 3 -2.61 -4.12 26.59
N ILE A 4 -2.97 -3.96 25.31
CA ILE A 4 -4.26 -3.31 24.96
C ILE A 4 -5.45 -4.15 25.47
N LYS A 5 -5.25 -5.47 25.65
CA LYS A 5 -6.24 -6.34 26.31
C LYS A 5 -6.51 -5.98 27.78
N SER A 6 -5.57 -5.35 28.50
CA SER A 6 -5.78 -5.04 29.94
C SER A 6 -6.61 -3.78 30.13
N ALA A 7 -6.41 -2.73 29.31
CA ALA A 7 -7.21 -1.51 29.40
C ALA A 7 -8.67 -1.75 28.95
N LEU A 8 -8.89 -2.56 27.91
CA LEU A 8 -10.24 -2.93 27.45
C LEU A 8 -10.97 -3.88 28.41
N THR A 9 -10.26 -4.72 29.17
CA THR A 9 -10.88 -5.52 30.25
C THR A 9 -11.16 -4.68 31.51
N PHE A 10 -10.37 -3.64 31.76
CA PHE A 10 -10.57 -2.71 32.87
C PHE A 10 -11.80 -1.81 32.65
N ILE A 11 -11.98 -1.27 31.44
CA ILE A 11 -13.18 -0.49 31.08
C ILE A 11 -14.45 -1.36 31.10
N ASN A 12 -14.37 -2.61 30.62
CA ASN A 12 -15.52 -3.51 30.61
C ASN A 12 -16.01 -3.91 32.02
N LYS A 13 -15.11 -4.00 33.01
CA LYS A 13 -15.49 -4.16 34.43
C LYS A 13 -16.15 -2.90 34.96
N ASN A 14 -15.57 -1.72 34.71
CA ASN A 14 -16.09 -0.45 35.23
C ASN A 14 -17.49 -0.11 34.71
N SER A 15 -17.81 -0.37 33.45
CA SER A 15 -19.16 -0.10 32.91
C SER A 15 -20.25 -0.93 33.61
N ILE A 16 -19.93 -2.18 33.96
CA ILE A 16 -20.84 -3.05 34.74
C ILE A 16 -20.98 -2.52 36.16
N PHE A 17 -19.89 -2.08 36.80
CA PHE A 17 -19.94 -1.49 38.14
C PHE A 17 -20.71 -0.16 38.17
N ILE A 18 -20.59 0.67 37.15
CA ILE A 18 -21.35 1.93 37.02
C ILE A 18 -22.83 1.64 36.81
N ALA A 19 -23.17 0.67 35.94
CA ALA A 19 -24.55 0.25 35.75
C ALA A 19 -25.15 -0.28 37.06
N ILE A 20 -24.49 -1.23 37.72
CA ILE A 20 -24.91 -1.77 39.02
C ILE A 20 -25.03 -0.64 40.06
N GLY A 21 -24.08 0.30 40.07
CA GLY A 21 -24.06 1.44 40.98
C GLY A 21 -25.22 2.43 40.79
N LEU A 22 -25.81 2.53 39.59
CA LEU A 22 -27.01 3.34 39.33
C LEU A 22 -28.31 2.57 39.59
N ILE A 23 -28.35 1.30 39.25
CA ILE A 23 -29.58 0.49 39.31
C ILE A 23 -29.90 0.07 40.74
N LEU A 24 -28.89 -0.29 41.53
CA LEU A 24 -29.10 -0.83 42.88
C LEU A 24 -29.70 0.22 43.84
N PRO A 25 -29.29 1.50 43.82
CA PRO A 25 -29.98 2.56 44.55
C PRO A 25 -31.38 2.83 44.06
N LEU A 26 -31.63 2.80 42.74
CA LEU A 26 -32.96 2.98 42.17
C LEU A 26 -33.93 1.86 42.60
N LEU A 27 -33.46 0.60 42.61
CA LEU A 27 -34.23 -0.54 43.10
C LEU A 27 -34.46 -0.46 44.62
N ALA A 28 -33.46 -0.05 45.38
CA ALA A 28 -33.57 0.15 46.83
C ALA A 28 -34.56 1.28 47.17
N LEU A 29 -34.56 2.37 46.40
CA LEU A 29 -35.48 3.49 46.57
C LEU A 29 -36.91 3.11 46.19
N ASN A 30 -37.08 2.27 45.16
CA ASN A 30 -38.37 1.71 44.78
C ASN A 30 -38.92 0.76 45.88
N LEU A 31 -38.07 -0.12 46.41
CA LEU A 31 -38.42 -1.02 47.51
C LEU A 31 -38.78 -0.23 48.79
N TRP A 32 -38.00 0.81 49.10
CA TRP A 32 -38.25 1.71 50.22
C TRP A 32 -39.61 2.40 50.10
N TYR A 33 -39.91 2.97 48.92
CA TYR A 33 -41.18 3.63 48.65
C TYR A 33 -42.39 2.70 48.89
N PHE A 34 -42.30 1.45 48.43
CA PHE A 34 -43.36 0.47 48.65
C PHE A 34 -43.46 -0.01 50.10
N LEU A 35 -42.34 -0.15 50.81
CA LEU A 35 -42.36 -0.44 52.26
C LEU A 35 -43.07 0.67 53.03
N GLN A 36 -42.78 1.93 52.71
CA GLN A 36 -43.39 3.08 53.36
C GLN A 36 -44.91 3.12 53.10
N LEU A 37 -45.34 2.88 51.87
CA LEU A 37 -46.76 2.81 51.49
C LEU A 37 -47.51 1.67 52.18
N ALA A 38 -46.85 0.52 52.39
CA ALA A 38 -47.42 -0.62 53.10
C ALA A 38 -47.60 -0.34 54.60
N ILE A 39 -46.66 0.37 55.22
CA ILE A 39 -46.73 0.77 56.64
C ILE A 39 -47.85 1.79 56.86
N GLU A 40 -48.01 2.75 55.95
CA GLU A 40 -48.93 3.87 56.11
C GLU A 40 -50.40 3.50 55.89
N LYS A 41 -50.70 2.57 54.97
CA LYS A 41 -52.08 2.24 54.59
C LYS A 41 -52.72 1.04 55.29
N LYS A 42 -51.99 0.24 56.08
CA LYS A 42 -52.49 -0.88 56.92
C LYS A 42 -53.46 -1.89 56.26
N GLU A 43 -53.64 -1.88 54.94
CA GLU A 43 -54.44 -2.82 54.15
C GLU A 43 -53.52 -3.71 53.30
N VAL A 44 -53.30 -4.94 53.77
CA VAL A 44 -52.22 -5.80 53.28
C VAL A 44 -52.52 -6.55 51.96
N PRO A 45 -53.75 -7.00 51.61
CA PRO A 45 -53.89 -7.94 50.49
C PRO A 45 -53.84 -7.30 49.08
N ARG A 46 -54.46 -6.13 48.84
CA ARG A 46 -54.51 -5.52 47.49
C ARG A 46 -53.25 -4.72 47.11
N LEU A 47 -52.59 -4.09 48.08
CA LEU A 47 -51.36 -3.35 47.83
C LEU A 47 -50.17 -4.28 47.59
N HIS A 48 -50.18 -5.49 48.16
CA HIS A 48 -49.12 -6.48 47.93
C HIS A 48 -49.14 -7.01 46.48
N GLU A 49 -50.31 -7.33 45.91
CA GLU A 49 -50.41 -7.73 44.50
C GLU A 49 -50.00 -6.60 43.55
N LEU A 50 -50.38 -5.36 43.86
CA LEU A 50 -50.01 -4.21 43.04
C LEU A 50 -48.51 -3.89 43.15
N ALA A 51 -47.93 -3.94 44.35
CA ALA A 51 -46.51 -3.67 44.60
C ALA A 51 -45.62 -4.77 44.07
N VAL A 52 -45.97 -6.05 44.29
CA VAL A 52 -45.22 -7.18 43.71
C VAL A 52 -45.32 -7.15 42.20
N SER A 53 -46.49 -6.93 41.60
CA SER A 53 -46.62 -6.87 40.13
C SER A 53 -45.92 -5.66 39.52
N SER A 54 -45.97 -4.49 40.17
CA SER A 54 -45.31 -3.25 39.69
C SER A 54 -43.80 -3.30 39.89
N PHE A 55 -43.30 -3.88 40.98
CA PHE A 55 -41.88 -4.09 41.22
C PHE A 55 -41.32 -5.18 40.31
N THR A 56 -42.02 -6.31 40.12
CA THR A 56 -41.57 -7.35 39.18
C THR A 56 -41.63 -6.88 37.74
N SER A 57 -42.69 -6.20 37.31
CA SER A 57 -42.79 -5.67 35.93
C SER A 57 -41.80 -4.52 35.67
N GLY A 58 -41.67 -3.57 36.59
CA GLY A 58 -40.73 -2.45 36.45
C GLY A 58 -39.26 -2.90 36.52
N SER A 59 -38.92 -3.77 37.46
CA SER A 59 -37.55 -4.29 37.60
C SER A 59 -37.18 -5.24 36.46
N SER A 60 -38.11 -6.08 36.00
CA SER A 60 -37.87 -6.96 34.83
C SER A 60 -37.73 -6.16 33.54
N ALA A 61 -38.50 -5.09 33.35
CA ALA A 61 -38.33 -4.18 32.22
C ALA A 61 -36.95 -3.51 32.23
N LEU A 62 -36.50 -3.00 33.39
CA LEU A 62 -35.17 -2.40 33.53
C LEU A 62 -34.05 -3.41 33.25
N ILE A 63 -34.13 -4.62 33.83
CA ILE A 63 -33.15 -5.69 33.58
C ILE A 63 -33.16 -6.08 32.09
N GLY A 64 -34.34 -6.19 31.47
CA GLY A 64 -34.49 -6.49 30.05
C GLY A 64 -33.84 -5.43 29.15
N VAL A 65 -34.08 -4.15 29.43
CA VAL A 65 -33.45 -3.03 28.71
C VAL A 65 -31.93 -3.05 28.84
N LEU A 66 -31.40 -3.35 30.03
CA LEU A 66 -29.95 -3.41 30.25
C LEU A 66 -29.28 -4.57 29.54
N ILE A 67 -29.90 -5.76 29.56
CA ILE A 67 -29.42 -6.92 28.81
C ILE A 67 -29.45 -6.60 27.32
N ALA A 68 -30.54 -6.01 26.81
CA ALA A 68 -30.66 -5.59 25.42
C ALA A 68 -29.59 -4.55 25.04
N ALA A 69 -29.37 -3.54 25.87
CA ALA A 69 -28.36 -2.51 25.65
C ALA A 69 -26.92 -3.09 25.67
N TYR A 70 -26.62 -3.99 26.60
CA TYR A 70 -25.31 -4.66 26.65
C TYR A 70 -25.08 -5.56 25.43
N LEU A 71 -26.09 -6.33 25.02
CA LEU A 71 -26.02 -7.16 23.83
C LEU A 71 -25.85 -6.30 22.56
N ALA A 72 -26.61 -5.21 22.45
CA ALA A 72 -26.50 -4.26 21.34
C ALA A 72 -25.13 -3.58 21.30
N TYR A 73 -24.59 -3.14 22.44
CA TYR A 73 -23.25 -2.59 22.55
C TYR A 73 -22.20 -3.61 22.11
N ARG A 74 -22.23 -4.83 22.65
CA ARG A 74 -21.28 -5.89 22.30
C ARG A 74 -21.37 -6.28 20.83
N TYR A 75 -22.57 -6.29 20.26
CA TYR A 75 -22.80 -6.54 18.85
C TYR A 75 -22.23 -5.41 17.97
N ASN A 76 -22.49 -4.16 18.31
CA ASN A 76 -21.96 -2.99 17.61
C ASN A 76 -20.43 -2.94 17.66
N THR A 77 -19.82 -3.17 18.83
CA THR A 77 -18.36 -3.25 18.97
C THR A 77 -17.77 -4.37 18.11
N ARG A 78 -18.44 -5.53 18.00
CA ARG A 78 -18.00 -6.60 17.10
C ARG A 78 -18.06 -6.18 15.64
N ILE A 79 -19.12 -5.49 15.21
CA ILE A 79 -19.25 -4.97 13.85
C ILE A 79 -18.16 -3.94 13.56
N GLU A 80 -17.94 -3.00 14.48
CA GLU A 80 -16.94 -1.94 14.32
C GLU A 80 -15.52 -2.52 14.22
N ASN A 81 -15.17 -3.46 15.11
CA ASN A 81 -13.90 -4.16 15.03
C ASN A 81 -13.74 -4.91 13.70
N LYS A 82 -14.80 -5.56 13.20
CA LYS A 82 -14.77 -6.24 11.91
C LYS A 82 -14.59 -5.24 10.75
N LYS A 83 -15.26 -4.09 10.79
CA LYS A 83 -15.09 -3.02 9.79
C LYS A 83 -13.66 -2.49 9.76
N LEU A 84 -13.06 -2.30 10.95
CA LEU A 84 -11.66 -1.91 11.08
C LEU A 84 -10.74 -2.98 10.48
N GLU A 85 -10.90 -4.24 10.86
CA GLU A 85 -10.14 -5.36 10.31
C GLU A 85 -10.27 -5.45 8.78
N ASP A 86 -11.48 -5.38 8.24
CA ASP A 86 -11.75 -5.39 6.80
C ASP A 86 -11.06 -4.21 6.10
N SER A 87 -10.99 -3.04 6.75
CA SER A 87 -10.31 -1.86 6.21
C SER A 87 -8.78 -2.03 6.19
N GLU A 88 -8.19 -2.57 7.26
CA GLU A 88 -6.76 -2.87 7.36
C GLU A 88 -6.34 -3.91 6.30
N VAL A 89 -7.16 -4.96 6.11
CA VAL A 89 -6.96 -5.98 5.08
C VAL A 89 -7.01 -5.38 3.68
N ARG A 90 -7.98 -4.50 3.39
CA ARG A 90 -8.08 -3.82 2.09
C ARG A 90 -6.86 -2.94 1.83
N ALA A 91 -6.42 -2.17 2.83
CA ALA A 91 -5.23 -1.32 2.72
C ALA A 91 -3.98 -2.12 2.37
N LEU A 92 -3.72 -3.24 3.07
CA LEU A 92 -2.59 -4.12 2.77
C LEU A 92 -2.68 -4.77 1.38
N ARG A 93 -3.87 -5.22 0.98
CA ARG A 93 -4.08 -5.79 -0.37
C ARG A 93 -3.77 -4.77 -1.45
N LYS A 94 -4.27 -3.54 -1.28
CA LYS A 94 -4.01 -2.41 -2.18
C LYS A 94 -2.51 -2.14 -2.23
N ALA A 95 -1.84 -2.01 -1.09
CA ALA A 95 -0.39 -1.77 -1.02
C ALA A 95 0.43 -2.85 -1.74
N VAL A 96 0.19 -4.13 -1.44
CA VAL A 96 0.88 -5.27 -2.09
C VAL A 96 0.66 -5.27 -3.60
N PHE A 97 -0.57 -4.97 -4.05
CA PHE A 97 -0.91 -4.89 -5.47
C PHE A 97 -0.23 -3.69 -6.15
N CYS A 98 -0.23 -2.51 -5.52
CA CYS A 98 0.46 -1.32 -6.02
C CYS A 98 1.95 -1.56 -6.21
N ILE A 99 2.61 -2.16 -5.22
CA ILE A 99 4.04 -2.52 -5.29
C ILE A 99 4.29 -3.42 -6.50
N ALA A 100 3.47 -4.45 -6.69
CA ALA A 100 3.61 -5.38 -7.82
C ALA A 100 3.43 -4.69 -9.18
N ILE A 101 2.43 -3.81 -9.33
CA ILE A 101 2.23 -3.03 -10.57
C ILE A 101 3.45 -2.15 -10.85
N LYS A 102 3.94 -1.43 -9.84
CA LYS A 102 5.06 -0.50 -9.99
C LYS A 102 6.37 -1.22 -10.31
N LEU A 103 6.63 -2.34 -9.64
CA LEU A 103 7.78 -3.20 -9.94
C LEU A 103 7.71 -3.75 -11.36
N ASN A 104 6.55 -4.28 -11.78
CA ASN A 104 6.39 -4.80 -13.13
C ASN A 104 6.58 -3.70 -14.19
N LYS A 105 6.02 -2.51 -13.95
CA LYS A 105 6.14 -1.37 -14.87
C LYS A 105 7.60 -0.91 -14.99
N ILE A 106 8.31 -0.73 -13.88
CA ILE A 106 9.69 -0.25 -13.91
C ILE A 106 10.63 -1.29 -14.53
N ALA A 107 10.41 -2.58 -14.24
CA ALA A 107 11.15 -3.68 -14.87
C ALA A 107 10.85 -3.75 -16.38
N GLY A 108 9.60 -3.53 -16.79
CA GLY A 108 9.21 -3.46 -18.20
C GLY A 108 9.96 -2.36 -18.94
N ILE A 109 9.95 -1.14 -18.40
CA ILE A 109 10.68 0.00 -18.99
C ILE A 109 12.18 -0.30 -19.07
N TYR A 110 12.76 -0.85 -18.01
CA TYR A 110 14.16 -1.24 -17.99
C TYR A 110 14.50 -2.23 -19.11
N ASN A 111 13.73 -3.32 -19.21
CA ASN A 111 13.94 -4.37 -20.20
C ASN A 111 13.74 -3.87 -21.64
N SER A 112 12.77 -2.97 -21.87
CA SER A 112 12.47 -2.46 -23.20
C SER A 112 13.45 -1.42 -23.73
N PHE A 113 14.00 -0.55 -22.86
CA PHE A 113 14.78 0.61 -23.31
C PHE A 113 16.23 0.62 -22.84
N LEU A 114 16.53 0.07 -21.67
CA LEU A 114 17.81 0.25 -21.00
C LEU A 114 18.70 -1.01 -21.08
N LYS A 115 18.11 -2.20 -20.91
CA LYS A 115 18.86 -3.45 -20.74
C LYS A 115 19.87 -3.77 -21.85
N GLU A 116 19.50 -3.59 -23.12
CA GLU A 116 20.39 -3.93 -24.24
C GLU A 116 21.69 -3.09 -24.25
N ASN A 117 21.62 -1.85 -23.77
CA ASN A 117 22.69 -0.87 -23.89
C ASN A 117 23.47 -0.65 -22.59
N GLU A 118 23.14 -1.34 -21.51
CA GLU A 118 23.70 -1.10 -20.18
C GLU A 118 25.24 -1.16 -20.15
N LEU A 119 25.81 -2.20 -20.75
CA LEU A 119 27.25 -2.43 -20.80
C LEU A 119 27.94 -1.74 -21.98
N ASN A 120 27.19 -1.03 -22.82
CA ASN A 120 27.75 -0.37 -24.00
C ASN A 120 28.41 0.96 -23.61
N GLU A 121 29.66 1.18 -24.05
CA GLU A 121 30.38 2.45 -23.83
C GLU A 121 29.67 3.66 -24.45
N HIS A 122 28.89 3.42 -25.51
CA HIS A 122 28.15 4.45 -26.23
C HIS A 122 26.66 4.49 -25.85
N ARG A 123 26.29 3.95 -24.68
CA ARG A 123 24.90 3.96 -24.17
C ARG A 123 24.26 5.35 -24.14
N TRP A 124 25.06 6.39 -23.94
CA TRP A 124 24.62 7.78 -23.96
C TRP A 124 23.98 8.18 -25.30
N ALA A 125 24.45 7.59 -26.41
CA ALA A 125 23.99 7.88 -27.77
C ALA A 125 23.05 6.80 -28.34
N ARG A 126 23.24 5.54 -27.92
CA ARG A 126 22.55 4.38 -28.50
C ARG A 126 21.21 4.07 -27.82
N THR A 127 21.03 4.43 -26.55
CA THR A 127 19.76 4.19 -25.86
C THR A 127 18.67 5.06 -26.49
N PRO A 128 17.54 4.49 -26.94
CA PRO A 128 16.48 5.24 -27.62
C PRO A 128 15.71 6.18 -26.65
N ALA A 129 14.95 7.12 -27.19
CA ALA A 129 13.94 7.84 -26.42
C ALA A 129 12.75 6.93 -26.13
N ALA A 130 12.27 6.89 -24.89
CA ALA A 130 11.11 6.09 -24.50
C ALA A 130 9.78 6.84 -24.70
N GLY A 131 9.84 8.14 -25.02
CA GLY A 131 8.68 9.03 -25.01
C GLY A 131 8.21 9.38 -23.58
N PRO A 132 7.13 10.18 -23.44
CA PRO A 132 6.61 10.56 -22.14
C PRO A 132 5.92 9.37 -21.47
N ILE A 133 6.53 8.87 -20.40
CA ILE A 133 5.95 7.83 -19.55
C ILE A 133 5.16 8.50 -18.44
N ALA A 134 3.85 8.27 -18.40
CA ALA A 134 3.01 8.73 -17.31
C ALA A 134 3.42 8.04 -15.99
N LEU A 135 3.43 8.76 -14.88
CA LEU A 135 3.79 8.26 -13.54
C LEU A 135 2.88 7.12 -13.01
N ASN A 136 1.77 6.79 -13.69
CA ASN A 136 0.72 5.85 -13.29
C ASN A 136 -0.22 6.37 -12.19
N ILE A 137 -1.42 5.77 -12.17
CA ILE A 137 -2.67 6.24 -11.53
C ILE A 137 -2.85 5.71 -10.10
N VAL A 138 -2.07 4.70 -9.68
CA VAL A 138 -2.31 3.99 -8.41
C VAL A 138 -1.18 4.28 -7.44
N GLU A 139 -1.51 5.07 -6.42
CA GLU A 139 -0.61 5.45 -5.32
C GLU A 139 -0.81 4.54 -4.11
N ILE A 140 0.26 4.38 -3.34
CA ILE A 140 0.18 3.74 -2.02
C ILE A 140 -0.32 4.81 -1.04
N ASP A 141 -1.47 4.55 -0.43
CA ASP A 141 -2.00 5.43 0.60
C ASP A 141 -1.36 5.09 1.96
N PHE A 142 -0.39 5.90 2.36
CA PHE A 142 0.29 5.72 3.65
C PHE A 142 -0.62 6.02 4.86
N ASN A 143 -1.70 6.79 4.68
CA ASN A 143 -2.67 7.05 5.76
C ASN A 143 -3.46 5.78 6.07
N GLU A 144 -3.90 5.06 5.03
CA GLU A 144 -4.56 3.76 5.17
C GLU A 144 -3.66 2.70 5.83
N LEU A 145 -2.33 2.84 5.73
CA LEU A 145 -1.34 1.96 6.36
C LEU A 145 -0.89 2.44 7.75
N GLY A 146 -1.48 3.49 8.30
CA GLY A 146 -1.08 4.07 9.59
C GLY A 146 -1.11 3.07 10.76
N PHE A 147 -1.97 2.05 10.69
CA PHE A 147 -2.05 0.98 11.70
C PHE A 147 -0.79 0.10 11.79
N LEU A 148 0.12 0.19 10.82
CA LEU A 148 1.41 -0.50 10.81
C LEU A 148 2.52 0.32 11.49
N HIS A 149 2.28 1.59 11.84
CA HIS A 149 3.31 2.49 12.32
C HIS A 149 4.01 2.00 13.60
N GLU A 150 3.24 1.54 14.60
CA GLU A 150 3.78 1.12 15.90
C GLU A 150 4.68 -0.12 15.82
N GLU A 151 4.34 -1.10 14.97
CA GLU A 151 5.04 -2.39 14.93
C GLU A 151 6.00 -2.52 13.74
N HIS A 152 5.74 -1.77 12.65
CA HIS A 152 6.40 -1.93 11.36
C HIS A 152 6.79 -0.58 10.72
N GLY A 153 6.98 0.48 11.51
CA GLY A 153 7.34 1.82 11.01
C GLY A 153 8.57 1.85 10.09
N LYS A 154 9.59 1.01 10.34
CA LYS A 154 10.74 0.88 9.43
C LYS A 154 10.34 0.41 8.03
N ALA A 155 9.44 -0.56 7.93
CA ALA A 155 8.97 -1.07 6.64
C ALA A 155 8.13 -0.03 5.90
N LEU A 156 7.35 0.79 6.62
CA LEU A 156 6.63 1.92 6.03
C LEU A 156 7.58 2.99 5.46
N LEU A 157 8.66 3.32 6.19
CA LEU A 157 9.67 4.25 5.73
C LEU A 157 10.43 3.73 4.50
N GLU A 158 10.82 2.46 4.50
CA GLU A 158 11.46 1.85 3.33
C GLU A 158 10.51 1.80 2.12
N LEU A 159 9.21 1.61 2.36
CA LEU A 159 8.19 1.68 1.31
C LEU A 159 8.02 3.09 0.76
N SER A 160 8.07 4.13 1.61
CA SER A 160 8.03 5.52 1.13
C SER A 160 9.27 5.88 0.31
N VAL A 161 10.46 5.42 0.73
CA VAL A 161 11.69 5.56 -0.06
C VAL A 161 11.58 4.84 -1.40
N ALA A 162 10.98 3.64 -1.45
CA ALA A 162 10.74 2.94 -2.70
C ALA A 162 9.81 3.72 -3.64
N GLU A 163 8.82 4.42 -3.10
CA GLU A 163 7.92 5.27 -3.89
C GLU A 163 8.59 6.53 -4.43
N GLU A 164 9.38 7.21 -3.62
CA GLU A 164 10.20 8.34 -4.09
C GLU A 164 11.17 7.89 -5.18
N SER A 165 11.79 6.73 -5.01
CA SER A 165 12.70 6.13 -6.00
C SER A 165 11.96 5.83 -7.32
N TYR A 166 10.70 5.38 -7.25
CA TYR A 166 9.88 5.15 -8.43
C TYR A 166 9.60 6.44 -9.20
N ILE A 167 9.20 7.49 -8.49
CA ILE A 167 8.95 8.81 -9.09
C ILE A 167 10.23 9.35 -9.74
N ALA A 168 11.35 9.24 -9.03
CA ALA A 168 12.66 9.64 -9.54
C ALA A 168 13.05 8.86 -10.81
N ALA A 169 12.79 7.55 -10.86
CA ALA A 169 13.12 6.74 -12.03
C ALA A 169 12.29 7.15 -13.26
N VAL A 170 10.98 7.35 -13.10
CA VAL A 170 10.11 7.80 -14.19
C VAL A 170 10.51 9.20 -14.67
N ASN A 171 10.84 10.11 -13.75
CA ASN A 171 11.31 11.45 -14.11
C ASN A 171 12.66 11.39 -14.83
N ALA A 172 13.58 10.53 -14.40
CA ALA A 172 14.90 10.37 -15.03
C ALA A 172 14.78 9.89 -16.48
N ILE A 173 13.94 8.89 -16.77
CA ILE A 173 13.75 8.41 -18.15
C ILE A 173 12.99 9.42 -19.01
N ASN A 174 12.04 10.16 -18.45
CA ASN A 174 11.33 11.21 -19.16
C ASN A 174 12.25 12.36 -19.53
N GLU A 175 13.06 12.85 -18.58
CA GLU A 175 14.03 13.91 -18.84
C GLU A 175 15.10 13.46 -19.82
N ARG A 176 15.60 12.22 -19.68
CA ARG A 176 16.52 11.65 -20.66
C ARG A 176 15.88 11.60 -22.06
N SER A 177 14.65 11.11 -22.17
CA SER A 177 13.95 11.01 -23.46
C SER A 177 13.75 12.38 -24.09
N ARG A 178 13.44 13.41 -23.27
CA ARG A 178 13.37 14.81 -23.71
C ARG A 178 14.71 15.30 -24.26
N LEU A 179 15.81 15.04 -23.55
CA LEU A 179 17.16 15.40 -24.00
C LEU A 179 17.56 14.67 -25.29
N VAL A 180 17.13 13.42 -25.48
CA VAL A 180 17.36 12.69 -26.73
C VAL A 180 16.72 13.43 -27.90
N SER A 181 15.42 13.70 -27.82
CA SER A 181 14.66 14.31 -28.91
C SER A 181 15.05 15.78 -29.15
N GLU A 182 15.31 16.56 -28.10
CA GLU A 182 15.60 18.00 -28.25
C GLU A 182 17.07 18.30 -28.57
N LYS A 183 18.03 17.47 -28.10
CA LYS A 183 19.46 17.79 -28.21
C LYS A 183 20.25 16.73 -28.96
N LEU A 184 20.12 15.45 -28.59
CA LEU A 184 20.96 14.39 -29.13
C LEU A 184 20.63 14.11 -30.61
N GLU A 185 19.37 13.92 -30.97
CA GLU A 185 18.96 13.60 -32.35
C GLU A 185 19.35 14.72 -33.34
N PRO A 186 19.11 16.02 -33.04
CA PRO A 186 19.63 17.11 -33.87
C PRO A 186 21.15 17.10 -33.99
N ALA A 187 21.86 16.89 -32.88
CA ALA A 187 23.32 16.86 -32.87
C ALA A 187 23.89 15.69 -33.66
N GLN A 188 23.25 14.51 -33.59
CA GLN A 188 23.60 13.34 -34.39
C GLN A 188 23.41 13.61 -35.88
N LYS A 189 22.33 14.30 -36.27
CA LYS A 189 22.09 14.68 -37.66
C LYS A 189 23.16 15.65 -38.17
N THR A 190 23.49 16.69 -37.41
CA THR A 190 24.56 17.63 -37.77
C THR A 190 25.92 16.96 -37.80
N ALA A 191 26.23 16.07 -36.85
CA ALA A 191 27.46 15.29 -36.84
C ALA A 191 27.57 14.38 -38.08
N GLN A 192 26.46 13.75 -38.48
CA GLN A 192 26.39 12.91 -39.68
C GLN A 192 26.59 13.73 -40.97
N GLU A 193 26.08 14.95 -41.04
CA GLU A 193 26.30 15.87 -42.17
C GLU A 193 27.77 16.33 -42.24
N ARG A 194 28.38 16.71 -41.10
CA ARG A 194 29.81 17.04 -41.00
C ARG A 194 30.69 15.86 -41.44
N PHE A 195 30.36 14.65 -41.00
CA PHE A 195 31.08 13.45 -41.41
C PHE A 195 30.98 13.19 -42.91
N LYS A 196 29.80 13.37 -43.52
CA LYS A 196 29.63 13.24 -44.97
C LYS A 196 30.44 14.25 -45.77
N ALA A 197 30.59 15.48 -45.27
CA ALA A 197 31.42 16.50 -45.92
C ALA A 197 32.93 16.15 -45.89
N THR A 198 33.36 15.32 -44.94
CA THR A 198 34.74 14.81 -44.86
C THR A 198 34.99 13.51 -45.65
N LEU A 199 33.95 12.87 -46.19
CA LEU A 199 34.10 11.66 -47.01
C LEU A 199 34.41 12.03 -48.46
N ALA A 200 35.32 11.28 -49.09
CA ALA A 200 35.55 11.38 -50.54
C ALA A 200 34.34 10.83 -51.32
N GLU A 201 34.09 11.37 -52.53
CA GLU A 201 32.97 10.95 -53.39
C GLU A 201 32.96 9.42 -53.58
N GLY A 202 31.94 8.75 -53.02
CA GLY A 202 31.67 7.32 -53.22
C GLY A 202 31.59 6.47 -51.96
N ASP A 203 32.02 6.95 -50.80
CA ASP A 203 32.05 6.14 -49.58
C ASP A 203 30.70 6.19 -48.83
N LYS A 204 30.02 5.04 -48.70
CA LYS A 204 28.66 4.92 -48.13
C LYS A 204 28.63 4.73 -46.61
N ASN A 205 29.65 5.19 -45.90
CA ASN A 205 29.74 4.92 -44.47
C ASN A 205 28.85 5.84 -43.63
N GLN A 206 27.93 5.25 -42.86
CA GLN A 206 27.20 5.94 -41.80
C GLN A 206 28.15 6.20 -40.62
N LEU A 207 27.95 7.30 -39.90
CA LEU A 207 28.75 7.64 -38.74
C LEU A 207 28.43 6.67 -37.60
N GLY A 208 29.36 5.78 -37.28
CA GLY A 208 29.23 4.86 -36.15
C GLY A 208 29.32 5.59 -34.79
N TYR A 209 28.69 5.00 -33.76
CA TYR A 209 28.66 5.57 -32.41
C TYR A 209 30.04 5.80 -31.78
N SER A 210 31.05 5.02 -32.15
CA SER A 210 32.42 5.17 -31.64
C SER A 210 33.10 6.46 -32.08
N ARG A 211 32.81 6.93 -33.30
CA ARG A 211 33.34 8.19 -33.83
C ARG A 211 32.42 9.38 -33.57
N LEU A 212 31.15 9.13 -33.21
CA LEU A 212 30.18 10.19 -32.93
C LEU A 212 30.68 11.21 -31.91
N LYS A 213 31.43 10.77 -30.91
CA LYS A 213 32.03 11.64 -29.87
C LYS A 213 32.98 12.70 -30.44
N GLU A 214 33.59 12.46 -31.59
CA GLU A 214 34.52 13.41 -32.24
C GLU A 214 33.78 14.52 -33.00
N PHE A 215 32.53 14.27 -33.40
CA PHE A 215 31.73 15.19 -34.23
C PHE A 215 30.61 15.91 -33.47
N VAL A 216 30.30 15.46 -32.24
CA VAL A 216 29.31 16.05 -31.35
C VAL A 216 30.00 16.93 -30.31
N ASP A 217 29.37 18.07 -30.00
CA ASP A 217 29.89 19.02 -29.01
C ASP A 217 30.08 18.36 -27.64
N ALA A 218 31.19 18.68 -26.97
CA ALA A 218 31.58 18.07 -25.70
C ALA A 218 30.51 18.22 -24.60
N ASP A 219 29.79 19.33 -24.60
CA ASP A 219 28.70 19.61 -23.66
C ASP A 219 27.54 18.62 -23.81
N ILE A 220 27.16 18.30 -25.06
CA ILE A 220 26.09 17.34 -25.35
C ILE A 220 26.49 15.95 -24.87
N TYR A 221 27.73 15.55 -25.11
CA TYR A 221 28.27 14.28 -24.59
C TYR A 221 28.20 14.22 -23.07
N GLN A 222 28.66 15.26 -22.36
CA GLN A 222 28.62 15.29 -20.89
C GLN A 222 27.19 15.24 -20.34
N ILE A 223 26.28 16.04 -20.91
CA ILE A 223 24.86 16.07 -20.50
C ILE A 223 24.23 14.69 -20.71
N MET A 224 24.41 14.08 -21.89
CA MET A 224 23.79 12.81 -22.23
C MET A 224 24.40 11.64 -21.44
N SER A 225 25.71 11.63 -21.22
CA SER A 225 26.35 10.62 -20.38
C SER A 225 25.81 10.69 -18.96
N LYS A 226 25.81 11.88 -18.35
CA LYS A 226 25.31 12.07 -16.98
C LYS A 226 23.84 11.70 -16.84
N ALA A 227 22.99 12.13 -17.78
CA ALA A 227 21.57 11.81 -17.77
C ALA A 227 21.32 10.30 -17.92
N THR A 228 22.08 9.65 -18.80
CA THR A 228 21.97 8.20 -19.03
C THR A 228 22.47 7.40 -17.84
N ASP A 229 23.64 7.73 -17.30
CA ASP A 229 24.21 7.05 -16.11
C ASP A 229 23.31 7.22 -14.89
N SER A 230 22.80 8.44 -14.66
CA SER A 230 21.83 8.70 -13.59
C SER A 230 20.56 7.87 -13.79
N CYS A 231 20.06 7.73 -15.01
CA CYS A 231 18.90 6.89 -15.31
C CYS A 231 19.16 5.44 -14.92
N TYR A 232 20.29 4.84 -15.30
CA TYR A 232 20.61 3.46 -14.89
C TYR A 232 20.71 3.31 -13.37
N LEU A 233 21.41 4.23 -12.70
CA LEU A 233 21.57 4.19 -11.24
C LEU A 233 20.22 4.22 -10.51
N VAL A 234 19.34 5.15 -10.91
CA VAL A 234 18.02 5.27 -10.27
C VAL A 234 17.18 4.02 -10.56
N PHE A 235 17.13 3.53 -11.80
CA PHE A 235 16.36 2.32 -12.14
C PHE A 235 16.80 1.09 -11.35
N HIS A 236 18.10 0.84 -11.24
CA HIS A 236 18.64 -0.26 -10.45
C HIS A 236 18.26 -0.15 -8.98
N SER A 237 18.41 1.04 -8.40
CA SER A 237 18.02 1.30 -7.01
C SER A 237 16.53 1.07 -6.79
N THR A 238 15.67 1.54 -7.71
CA THR A 238 14.22 1.41 -7.61
C THR A 238 13.75 -0.04 -7.72
N ILE A 239 14.28 -0.79 -8.69
CA ILE A 239 13.97 -2.23 -8.84
C ILE A 239 14.37 -2.98 -7.57
N LYS A 240 15.57 -2.72 -7.05
CA LYS A 240 16.05 -3.33 -5.81
C LYS A 240 15.17 -3.00 -4.62
N ASN A 241 14.87 -1.70 -4.40
CA ASN A 241 14.06 -1.25 -3.28
C ASN A 241 12.68 -1.93 -3.26
N TYR A 242 12.03 -2.05 -4.42
CA TYR A 242 10.76 -2.77 -4.52
C TYR A 242 10.90 -4.27 -4.34
N ALA A 243 11.90 -4.89 -4.94
CA ALA A 243 12.14 -6.32 -4.80
C ALA A 243 12.42 -6.73 -3.34
N ASP A 244 13.07 -5.85 -2.57
CA ASP A 244 13.40 -6.06 -1.16
C ASP A 244 12.20 -5.80 -0.23
N ILE A 245 11.39 -4.76 -0.48
CA ILE A 245 10.29 -4.39 0.41
C ILE A 245 9.01 -5.22 0.17
N GLN A 246 8.76 -5.65 -1.07
CA GLN A 246 7.60 -6.44 -1.44
C GLN A 246 7.40 -7.71 -0.60
N PRO A 247 8.41 -8.60 -0.42
CA PRO A 247 8.26 -9.78 0.42
C PRO A 247 8.03 -9.43 1.90
N ARG A 248 8.64 -8.33 2.39
CA ARG A 248 8.48 -7.89 3.78
C ARG A 248 7.06 -7.41 4.08
N ILE A 249 6.46 -6.61 3.20
CA ILE A 249 5.07 -6.18 3.35
C ILE A 249 4.11 -7.38 3.24
N LEU A 250 4.39 -8.33 2.34
CA LEU A 250 3.60 -9.55 2.22
C LEU A 250 3.70 -10.43 3.48
N GLU A 251 4.88 -10.55 4.08
CA GLU A 251 5.08 -11.28 5.34
C GLU A 251 4.33 -10.63 6.50
N ILE A 252 4.38 -9.30 6.62
CA ILE A 252 3.59 -8.53 7.60
C ILE A 252 2.10 -8.83 7.43
N ALA A 253 1.61 -8.79 6.19
CA ALA A 253 0.21 -9.06 5.88
C ALA A 253 -0.21 -10.48 6.27
N LYS A 254 0.59 -11.50 5.90
CA LYS A 254 0.33 -12.92 6.22
C LYS A 254 0.40 -13.18 7.73
N LYS A 255 1.32 -12.54 8.46
CA LYS A 255 1.44 -12.68 9.93
C LYS A 255 0.27 -12.06 10.68
N ARG A 256 -0.17 -10.87 10.27
CA ARG A 256 -1.28 -10.16 10.92
C ARG A 256 -2.63 -10.80 10.59
N PHE A 257 -2.81 -11.27 9.36
CA PHE A 257 -4.07 -11.85 8.88
C PHE A 257 -3.86 -13.24 8.25
N PRO A 258 -3.59 -14.29 9.05
CA PRO A 258 -3.20 -15.62 8.54
C PRO A 258 -4.30 -16.32 7.74
N ASN A 259 -5.58 -16.00 8.01
CA ASN A 259 -6.72 -16.60 7.31
C ASN A 259 -7.10 -15.86 6.02
N ILE A 260 -6.40 -14.78 5.69
CA ILE A 260 -6.69 -13.95 4.52
C ILE A 260 -5.69 -14.25 3.42
N LYS A 261 -6.22 -14.46 2.20
CA LYS A 261 -5.38 -14.59 1.01
C LYS A 261 -4.88 -13.21 0.56
N PHE A 262 -3.58 -13.11 0.39
CA PHE A 262 -2.86 -11.99 -0.23
C PHE A 262 -2.24 -12.44 -1.55
N MET A 263 -2.13 -11.50 -2.49
CA MET A 263 -1.49 -11.77 -3.78
C MET A 263 0.00 -11.97 -3.58
N ASP A 264 0.53 -13.07 -4.12
CA ASP A 264 1.96 -13.36 -4.12
C ASP A 264 2.52 -13.13 -5.52
N HIS A 265 3.03 -11.92 -5.77
CA HIS A 265 3.47 -11.50 -7.09
C HIS A 265 4.62 -12.36 -7.65
N GLN A 266 5.58 -12.75 -6.80
CA GLN A 266 6.71 -13.56 -7.23
C GLN A 266 6.25 -14.93 -7.73
N LYS A 267 5.28 -15.53 -7.01
CA LYS A 267 4.66 -16.77 -7.43
C LYS A 267 3.93 -16.63 -8.77
N ILE A 268 3.15 -15.57 -8.95
CA ILE A 268 2.43 -15.30 -10.21
C ILE A 268 3.42 -15.11 -11.37
N LEU A 269 4.50 -14.35 -11.18
CA LEU A 269 5.51 -14.17 -12.21
C LEU A 269 6.22 -15.49 -12.56
N ALA A 270 6.54 -16.30 -11.56
CA ALA A 270 7.15 -17.62 -11.79
C ALA A 270 6.21 -18.54 -12.59
N GLU A 271 4.91 -18.54 -12.27
CA GLU A 271 3.90 -19.31 -12.99
C GLU A 271 3.73 -18.82 -14.44
N LEU A 272 3.71 -17.50 -14.68
CA LEU A 272 3.64 -16.91 -16.01
C LEU A 272 4.89 -17.23 -16.85
N ASN A 273 6.07 -17.11 -16.25
CA ASN A 273 7.32 -17.43 -16.93
C ASN A 273 7.43 -18.92 -17.27
N ALA A 274 6.98 -19.80 -16.37
CA ALA A 274 6.91 -21.24 -16.62
C ALA A 274 5.92 -21.56 -17.76
N ALA A 275 4.75 -20.93 -17.77
CA ALA A 275 3.77 -21.09 -18.84
C ALA A 275 4.28 -20.59 -20.19
N ALA A 276 5.01 -19.47 -20.21
CA ALA A 276 5.64 -18.93 -21.42
C ALA A 276 6.73 -19.87 -21.97
N ALA A 277 7.55 -20.45 -21.09
CA ALA A 277 8.58 -21.43 -21.48
C ALA A 277 7.98 -22.71 -22.09
N THR A 278 6.85 -23.19 -21.56
CA THR A 278 6.13 -24.35 -22.13
C THR A 278 5.41 -24.05 -23.44
N ALA A 279 5.10 -22.79 -23.73
CA ALA A 279 4.48 -22.37 -24.98
C ALA A 279 5.49 -22.12 -26.11
N SER A 280 6.77 -21.91 -25.78
CA SER A 280 7.85 -21.68 -26.75
C SER A 280 8.57 -22.95 -27.23
N ASP A 281 8.19 -24.14 -26.73
CA ASP A 281 8.64 -25.42 -27.30
C ASP A 281 7.75 -25.77 -28.49
N PRO A 282 8.20 -25.61 -29.75
CA PRO A 282 7.46 -26.16 -30.87
C PRO A 282 7.52 -27.68 -30.76
N LYS A 283 6.37 -28.34 -30.79
CA LYS A 283 6.34 -29.79 -31.03
C LYS A 283 7.22 -30.07 -32.25
N PRO A 284 8.16 -31.04 -32.18
CA PRO A 284 8.83 -31.51 -33.37
C PRO A 284 7.78 -32.20 -34.24
N GLU A 285 7.42 -31.56 -35.36
CA GLU A 285 6.83 -32.24 -36.52
C GLU A 285 7.94 -32.75 -37.43
#